data_AF-A0A4Q4MXF6-F1
#
_entry.id   AF-A0A4Q4MXF6-F1
#
_cell.length_a   1.000
_cell.length_b   1.000
_cell.length_c   1.000
_cell.angle_alpha   90.00
_cell.angle_beta   90.00
_cell.angle_gamma   90.00
#
_symmetry.space_group_name_H-M   'P 1'
#
loop_
_entity.id
_entity.type
_entity.pdbx_description
1 polymer ?
#
loop_
_entity_poly.entity_id
_entity_poly.type
_entity_poly.pdbx_seq_one_letter_code
_entity_poly.pdbx_strand_id
1 'polypeptide(L)'
;MIAILPERAAPQVAHRSTPETAECQEPHDCEALSALENQRMHARSPEHKNSIQILYKENVFSYVHEWGVYFGPRGIAVDPCNLGPFKEDHYEVTARPGSPISDIDTPPPTPKGRWSELSSLPAGADCSIVGDGLGPPTLKCGQDRTIAFAKDPGYYGAATGCLDGPIKYHRAYYVEFTL
;
A
#
# COMPACT_ATOMS: atom_id res chain seq x y z
N MET A 1 68.22 8.36 1.85
CA MET A 1 67.89 7.02 1.31
C MET A 1 66.43 6.78 1.65
N ILE A 2 65.52 6.96 0.69
CA ILE A 2 64.06 6.94 0.94
C ILE A 2 63.59 5.50 0.74
N ALA A 3 63.06 4.88 1.79
CA ALA A 3 62.49 3.54 1.76
C ALA A 3 61.06 3.60 1.22
N ILE A 4 60.81 2.87 0.13
CA ILE A 4 59.49 2.72 -0.50
C ILE A 4 58.76 1.58 0.22
N LEU A 5 57.63 1.88 0.86
CA LEU A 5 56.72 0.89 1.46
C LEU A 5 55.95 0.14 0.36
N PRO A 6 55.68 -1.17 0.50
CA PRO A 6 54.89 -1.93 -0.46
C PRO A 6 53.39 -1.62 -0.32
N GLU A 7 52.73 -1.48 -1.47
CA GLU A 7 51.31 -1.22 -1.65
C GLU A 7 50.47 -2.39 -1.08
N ARG A 8 49.50 -2.08 -0.21
CA ARG A 8 48.55 -3.05 0.35
C ARG A 8 47.55 -3.42 -0.75
N ALA A 9 47.51 -4.69 -1.12
CA ALA A 9 46.46 -5.24 -1.99
C ALA A 9 45.07 -5.02 -1.36
N ALA A 10 44.17 -4.41 -2.12
CA ALA A 10 42.78 -4.23 -1.75
C ALA A 10 42.05 -5.61 -1.72
N PRO A 11 41.13 -5.83 -0.77
CA PRO A 11 40.37 -7.08 -0.72
C PRO A 11 39.43 -7.16 -1.93
N GLN A 12 39.42 -8.32 -2.61
CA GLN A 12 38.43 -8.61 -3.62
C GLN A 12 37.05 -8.69 -2.98
N VAL A 13 36.19 -7.72 -3.33
CA VAL A 13 34.77 -7.74 -2.99
C VAL A 13 34.13 -8.84 -3.84
N ALA A 14 33.68 -9.90 -3.17
CA ALA A 14 32.82 -10.90 -3.79
C ALA A 14 31.58 -10.19 -4.35
N HIS A 15 31.37 -10.30 -5.66
CA HIS A 15 30.10 -9.94 -6.28
C HIS A 15 29.00 -10.80 -5.66
N ARG A 16 28.29 -10.24 -4.68
CA ARG A 16 27.00 -10.74 -4.25
C ARG A 16 26.02 -10.25 -5.31
N SER A 17 25.63 -11.14 -6.22
CA SER A 17 24.55 -10.90 -7.16
C SER A 17 23.32 -10.44 -6.37
N THR A 18 22.98 -9.17 -6.50
CA THR A 18 21.67 -8.62 -6.16
C THR A 18 20.64 -9.44 -6.93
N PRO A 19 19.51 -9.87 -6.34
CA PRO A 19 18.43 -10.40 -7.15
C PRO A 19 17.88 -9.23 -7.96
N GLU A 20 18.12 -9.28 -9.27
CA GLU A 20 17.33 -8.56 -10.26
C GLU A 20 15.86 -8.71 -9.90
N THR A 21 15.15 -7.58 -9.93
CA THR A 21 13.70 -7.50 -10.01
C THR A 21 13.21 -8.53 -11.01
N ALA A 22 12.57 -9.59 -10.52
CA ALA A 22 11.90 -10.57 -11.35
C ALA A 22 10.65 -9.91 -11.93
N GLU A 23 10.81 -9.18 -13.04
CA GLU A 23 9.71 -8.99 -13.98
C GLU A 23 9.25 -10.38 -14.42
N CYS A 24 7.96 -10.66 -14.23
CA CYS A 24 7.42 -11.97 -14.54
C CYS A 24 7.44 -12.17 -16.06
N GLN A 25 8.44 -12.89 -16.55
CA GLN A 25 8.62 -13.12 -17.99
C GLN A 25 7.85 -14.35 -18.50
N GLU A 26 7.37 -15.25 -17.63
CA GLU A 26 6.60 -16.43 -18.03
C GLU A 26 5.25 -16.58 -17.28
N PRO A 27 4.18 -17.04 -17.95
CA PRO A 27 2.83 -17.15 -17.37
C PRO A 27 2.74 -18.00 -16.09
N HIS A 28 3.59 -19.03 -15.96
CA HIS A 28 3.62 -19.91 -14.80
C HIS A 28 4.17 -19.24 -13.54
N ASP A 29 5.08 -18.27 -13.68
CA ASP A 29 5.67 -17.55 -12.55
C ASP A 29 4.71 -16.50 -11.99
N CYS A 30 3.88 -15.89 -12.85
CA CYS A 30 2.77 -15.03 -12.45
C CYS A 30 1.73 -15.79 -11.61
N GLU A 31 1.37 -17.01 -12.03
CA GLU A 31 0.44 -17.86 -11.27
C GLU A 31 1.00 -18.25 -9.91
N ALA A 32 2.30 -18.56 -9.84
CA ALA A 32 2.96 -18.90 -8.59
C ALA A 32 3.05 -17.70 -7.62
N LEU A 33 3.34 -16.50 -8.14
CA LEU A 33 3.34 -15.26 -7.35
C LEU A 33 1.92 -14.89 -6.88
N SER A 34 0.92 -15.01 -7.76
CA SER A 34 -0.49 -14.79 -7.40
C SER A 34 -0.97 -15.83 -6.37
N ALA A 35 -0.57 -17.09 -6.50
CA ALA A 35 -0.87 -18.16 -5.53
C ALA A 35 -0.18 -17.91 -4.19
N LEU A 36 1.05 -17.38 -4.19
CA LEU A 36 1.79 -17.01 -2.98
C LEU A 36 1.17 -15.77 -2.31
N GLU A 37 0.74 -14.78 -3.08
CA GLU A 37 -0.04 -13.64 -2.58
C GLU A 37 -1.37 -14.11 -1.99
N ASN A 38 -2.08 -15.01 -2.66
CA ASN A 38 -3.32 -15.60 -2.16
C ASN A 38 -3.10 -16.41 -0.86
N GLN A 39 -2.04 -17.21 -0.77
CA GLN A 39 -1.68 -17.91 0.47
C GLN A 39 -1.31 -16.94 1.60
N ARG A 40 -0.58 -15.85 1.30
CA ARG A 40 -0.28 -14.80 2.28
C ARG A 40 -1.53 -14.02 2.68
N MET A 41 -2.51 -13.86 1.79
CA MET A 41 -3.83 -13.32 2.12
C MET A 41 -4.65 -14.29 3.00
N HIS A 42 -4.41 -15.60 2.93
CA HIS A 42 -5.08 -16.61 3.74
C HIS A 42 -4.42 -16.85 5.11
N ALA A 43 -3.19 -16.38 5.34
CA ALA A 43 -2.47 -16.49 6.63
C ALA A 43 -3.01 -15.54 7.74
N ARG A 44 -4.22 -15.00 7.58
CA ARG A 44 -4.79 -13.94 8.42
C ARG A 44 -5.71 -14.54 9.51
N SER A 45 -5.48 -14.15 10.77
CA SER A 45 -6.15 -14.68 11.99
C SER A 45 -7.68 -14.78 11.85
N PRO A 46 -8.33 -15.90 12.25
CA PRO A 46 -9.72 -16.23 11.94
C PRO A 46 -10.78 -15.28 12.55
N GLU A 47 -10.43 -14.44 13.52
CA GLU A 47 -11.40 -13.62 14.26
C GLU A 47 -11.94 -12.40 13.50
N HIS A 48 -11.21 -11.87 12.52
CA HIS A 48 -11.58 -10.66 11.78
C HIS A 48 -12.66 -10.92 10.70
N LYS A 49 -13.69 -10.06 10.61
CA LYS A 49 -14.74 -10.18 9.59
C LYS A 49 -14.64 -9.11 8.50
N ASN A 50 -14.09 -7.96 8.85
CA ASN A 50 -14.06 -6.77 8.02
C ASN A 50 -12.62 -6.38 7.70
N SER A 51 -12.43 -5.69 6.59
CA SER A 51 -11.19 -5.01 6.23
C SER A 51 -11.46 -3.56 5.85
N ILE A 52 -10.48 -2.70 6.14
CA ILE A 52 -10.33 -1.41 5.48
C ILE A 52 -9.06 -1.50 4.64
N GLN A 53 -9.15 -1.11 3.37
CA GLN A 53 -8.04 -1.05 2.43
C GLN A 53 -7.89 0.38 1.94
N ILE A 54 -6.65 0.84 1.82
CA ILE A 54 -6.31 2.18 1.39
C ILE A 54 -5.57 2.05 0.05
N LEU A 55 -6.15 2.63 -1.00
CA LEU A 55 -5.51 2.79 -2.30
C LEU A 55 -4.99 4.22 -2.42
N TYR A 56 -3.81 4.37 -3.01
CA TYR A 56 -3.29 5.65 -3.48
C TYR A 56 -3.65 5.81 -4.96
N LYS A 57 -4.29 6.92 -5.30
CA LYS A 57 -4.79 7.20 -6.65
C LYS A 57 -3.95 8.29 -7.30
N GLU A 58 -3.74 8.17 -8.59
CA GLU A 58 -3.15 9.22 -9.41
C GLU A 58 -3.98 9.46 -10.66
N ASN A 59 -4.27 10.72 -10.94
CA ASN A 59 -4.73 11.13 -12.26
C ASN A 59 -3.53 11.33 -13.19
N VAL A 60 -3.41 10.53 -14.24
CA VAL A 60 -2.25 10.54 -15.15
C VAL A 60 -2.14 11.80 -16.02
N PHE A 61 -3.21 12.59 -16.13
CA PHE A 61 -3.20 13.85 -16.88
C PHE A 61 -2.84 15.05 -16.02
N SER A 62 -3.36 15.10 -14.79
CA SER A 62 -3.13 16.23 -13.86
C SER A 62 -2.02 15.96 -12.85
N TYR A 63 -1.57 14.71 -12.72
CA TYR A 63 -0.68 14.22 -11.67
C TYR A 63 -1.18 14.53 -10.25
N VAL A 64 -2.49 14.72 -10.10
CA VAL A 64 -3.13 14.88 -8.80
C VAL A 64 -3.21 13.52 -8.13
N HIS A 65 -2.86 13.51 -6.86
CA HIS A 65 -2.86 12.32 -6.03
C HIS A 65 -3.91 12.38 -4.94
N GLU A 66 -4.54 11.23 -4.65
CA GLU A 66 -5.60 11.09 -3.67
C GLU A 66 -5.51 9.78 -2.90
N TRP A 67 -6.15 9.71 -1.72
CA TRP A 67 -6.22 8.50 -0.91
C TRP A 67 -7.65 7.97 -0.90
N GLY A 68 -7.88 6.80 -1.51
CA GLY A 68 -9.16 6.10 -1.45
C GLY A 68 -9.21 5.15 -0.26
N VAL A 69 -10.29 5.19 0.52
CA VAL A 69 -10.52 4.28 1.64
C VAL A 69 -11.68 3.34 1.29
N TYR A 70 -11.46 2.03 1.40
CA TYR A 70 -12.42 1.02 0.98
C TYR A 70 -12.74 0.07 2.13
N PHE A 71 -14.03 -0.13 2.38
CA PHE A 71 -14.56 -0.98 3.44
C PHE A 71 -15.19 -2.22 2.85
N GLY A 72 -14.79 -3.39 3.32
CA GLY A 72 -15.34 -4.62 2.79
C GLY A 72 -14.98 -5.85 3.61
N PRO A 73 -15.18 -7.04 3.03
CA PRO A 73 -14.86 -8.29 3.69
C PRO A 73 -13.36 -8.46 3.89
N ARG A 74 -13.00 -9.29 4.87
CA ARG A 74 -11.63 -9.77 5.09
C ARG A 74 -11.13 -10.61 3.91
N GLY A 75 -9.83 -10.55 3.64
CA GLY A 75 -9.13 -11.53 2.78
C GLY A 75 -9.39 -11.41 1.29
N ILE A 76 -10.18 -10.41 0.86
CA ILE A 76 -10.41 -10.08 -0.56
C ILE A 76 -9.70 -8.76 -0.81
N ALA A 77 -8.85 -8.67 -1.83
CA ALA A 77 -8.23 -7.41 -2.22
C ALA A 77 -9.27 -6.51 -2.93
N VAL A 78 -9.23 -5.21 -2.70
CA VAL A 78 -10.10 -4.28 -3.42
C VAL A 78 -9.69 -4.23 -4.89
N ASP A 79 -10.67 -4.41 -5.78
CA ASP A 79 -10.52 -4.14 -7.20
C ASP A 79 -11.12 -2.75 -7.48
N PRO A 80 -10.30 -1.72 -7.78
CA PRO A 80 -10.79 -0.37 -8.04
C PRO A 80 -11.68 -0.28 -9.28
N CYS A 81 -11.61 -1.26 -10.19
CA CYS A 81 -12.38 -1.32 -11.43
C CYS A 81 -13.69 -2.09 -11.25
N ASN A 82 -13.79 -2.91 -10.19
CA ASN A 82 -15.00 -3.61 -9.81
C ASN A 82 -15.14 -3.60 -8.28
N LEU A 83 -15.70 -2.51 -7.77
CA LEU A 83 -15.71 -2.25 -6.33
C LEU A 83 -16.48 -3.27 -5.51
N GLY A 84 -17.45 -4.01 -6.05
CA GLY A 84 -18.19 -5.00 -5.26
C GLY A 84 -17.24 -6.09 -4.74
N PRO A 85 -17.20 -6.41 -3.44
CA PRO A 85 -18.16 -6.13 -2.34
C PRO A 85 -17.84 -4.93 -1.42
N PHE A 86 -16.96 -4.02 -1.84
CA PHE A 86 -16.50 -2.87 -1.06
C PHE A 86 -17.40 -1.65 -1.18
N LYS A 87 -17.39 -0.83 -0.14
CA LYS A 87 -17.87 0.56 -0.14
C LYS A 87 -16.67 1.49 -0.11
N GLU A 88 -16.73 2.54 -0.91
CA GLU A 88 -15.67 3.55 -0.98
C GLU A 88 -16.04 4.77 -0.14
N ASP A 89 -15.09 5.25 0.65
CA ASP A 89 -15.11 6.57 1.29
C ASP A 89 -13.93 7.37 0.72
N HIS A 90 -14.23 8.53 0.15
CA HIS A 90 -13.27 9.35 -0.56
C HIS A 90 -12.55 10.28 0.43
N TYR A 91 -11.23 10.22 0.48
CA TYR A 91 -10.44 11.18 1.22
C TYR A 91 -9.44 11.90 0.32
N GLU A 92 -9.74 13.17 0.06
CA GLU A 92 -8.91 14.00 -0.79
C GLU A 92 -7.83 14.68 0.06
N VAL A 93 -6.59 14.23 -0.11
CA VAL A 93 -5.43 15.04 0.26
C VAL A 93 -4.61 15.23 -0.99
N THR A 94 -4.82 16.40 -1.59
CA THR A 94 -4.12 16.83 -2.79
C THR A 94 -2.65 17.05 -2.45
N ALA A 95 -1.83 16.03 -2.62
CA ALA A 95 -0.39 16.22 -2.75
C ALA A 95 -0.15 16.71 -4.19
N ARG A 96 0.06 18.01 -4.39
CA ARG A 96 0.63 18.49 -5.67
C ARG A 96 2.11 18.18 -5.64
N PRO A 97 2.65 17.26 -6.46
CA PRO A 97 4.08 17.07 -6.50
C PRO A 97 4.74 18.38 -6.96
N GLY A 98 5.79 18.81 -6.25
CA GLY A 98 6.66 19.92 -6.67
C GLY A 98 7.55 19.58 -7.87
N SER A 99 7.32 18.42 -8.49
CA SER A 99 8.09 17.84 -9.59
C SER A 99 7.12 17.35 -10.67
N PRO A 100 7.44 17.51 -11.97
CA PRO A 100 6.64 16.99 -13.08
C PRO A 100 6.71 15.45 -13.23
N ILE A 101 7.40 14.76 -12.31
CA ILE A 101 7.57 13.32 -12.33
C ILE A 101 6.56 12.72 -11.34
N SER A 102 5.60 12.01 -11.91
CA SER A 102 4.64 11.18 -11.20
C SER A 102 5.32 9.88 -10.77
N ASP A 103 5.26 9.55 -9.49
CA ASP A 103 5.69 8.28 -8.92
C ASP A 103 4.61 7.81 -7.95
N ILE A 104 3.68 7.02 -8.48
CA ILE A 104 2.61 6.40 -7.71
C ILE A 104 3.08 5.09 -7.04
N ASP A 105 4.17 4.49 -7.50
CA ASP A 105 4.67 3.20 -7.04
C ASP A 105 5.35 3.33 -5.67
N THR A 106 5.85 4.53 -5.33
CA THR A 106 6.28 4.88 -3.99
C THR A 106 5.33 5.92 -3.37
N PRO A 107 4.14 5.51 -2.86
CA PRO A 107 3.21 6.46 -2.29
C PRO A 107 3.84 7.25 -1.12
N PRO A 108 3.54 8.55 -1.00
CA PRO A 108 4.11 9.42 0.02
C PRO A 108 3.61 9.03 1.41
N PRO A 109 4.17 9.64 2.47
CA PRO A 109 3.63 9.51 3.81
C PRO A 109 2.14 9.83 3.85
N THR A 110 1.42 9.08 4.68
CA THR A 110 -0.03 9.20 4.77
C THR A 110 -0.39 10.56 5.41
N PRO A 111 -1.45 11.25 4.96
CA PRO A 111 -1.88 12.53 5.51
C PRO A 111 -1.95 12.59 7.04
N LYS A 112 -1.53 13.72 7.60
CA LYS A 112 -1.60 13.96 9.05
C LYS A 112 -3.02 14.37 9.47
N GLY A 113 -3.52 13.77 10.55
CA GLY A 113 -4.81 14.12 11.15
C GLY A 113 -5.87 13.03 10.97
N ARG A 114 -7.12 13.39 11.25
CA ARG A 114 -8.30 12.52 11.09
C ARG A 114 -8.76 12.56 9.64
N TRP A 115 -8.91 11.40 8.99
CA TRP A 115 -9.21 11.33 7.56
C TRP A 115 -10.71 11.37 7.31
N SER A 116 -11.46 10.47 7.95
CA SER A 116 -12.92 10.42 7.81
C SER A 116 -13.58 9.95 9.10
N GLU A 117 -14.83 10.38 9.27
CA GLU A 117 -15.82 9.68 10.10
C GLU A 117 -16.28 8.46 9.30
N LEU A 118 -15.92 7.25 9.72
CA LEU A 118 -16.13 6.03 8.94
C LEU A 118 -17.62 5.63 8.98
N SER A 119 -18.44 6.35 8.21
CA SER A 119 -19.90 6.20 8.15
C SER A 119 -20.37 4.82 7.68
N SER A 120 -19.48 4.06 7.03
CA SER A 120 -19.75 2.71 6.51
C SER A 120 -19.56 1.59 7.56
N LEU A 121 -19.05 1.89 8.75
CA LEU A 121 -18.97 0.92 9.83
C LEU A 121 -20.36 0.74 10.49
N PRO A 122 -20.71 -0.48 10.94
CA PRO A 122 -21.96 -0.73 11.65
C PRO A 122 -22.23 0.31 12.75
N ALA A 123 -23.48 0.78 12.81
CA ALA A 123 -23.93 1.80 13.74
C ALA A 123 -23.52 1.45 15.19
N GLY A 124 -22.70 2.30 15.79
CA GLY A 124 -22.25 2.18 17.19
C GLY A 124 -20.74 2.24 17.40
N ALA A 125 -19.93 2.05 16.36
CA ALA A 125 -18.48 2.18 16.45
C ALA A 125 -18.04 3.59 15.98
N ASP A 126 -17.82 4.52 16.91
CA ASP A 126 -17.12 5.78 16.62
C ASP A 126 -15.67 5.44 16.28
N CYS A 127 -15.41 5.22 15.00
CA CYS A 127 -14.09 4.89 14.50
C CYS A 127 -13.62 5.93 13.49
N SER A 128 -12.31 6.17 13.50
CA SER A 128 -11.64 7.06 12.57
C SER A 128 -10.26 6.56 12.19
N ILE A 129 -9.84 6.93 10.98
CA ILE A 129 -8.47 6.74 10.52
C ILE A 129 -7.69 7.99 10.93
N VAL A 130 -6.58 7.79 11.63
CA VAL A 130 -5.69 8.85 12.10
C VAL A 130 -4.29 8.59 11.61
N GLY A 131 -3.78 9.48 10.76
CA GLY A 131 -2.41 9.48 10.27
C GLY A 131 -1.52 10.47 11.04
N ASP A 132 -0.24 10.14 11.18
CA ASP A 132 0.77 10.98 11.83
C ASP A 132 1.61 11.80 10.83
N GLY A 133 1.49 11.55 9.53
CA GLY A 133 2.30 12.19 8.49
C GLY A 133 3.62 11.46 8.17
N LEU A 134 3.90 10.31 8.79
CA LEU A 134 5.23 9.66 8.72
C LEU A 134 5.17 8.21 8.25
N GLY A 135 4.05 7.52 8.42
CA GLY A 135 3.94 6.11 8.10
C GLY A 135 2.50 5.65 7.85
N PRO A 136 2.21 4.34 7.97
CA PRO A 136 0.85 3.82 7.92
C PRO A 136 -0.04 4.53 8.95
N PRO A 137 -1.32 4.81 8.63
CA PRO A 137 -2.23 5.39 9.60
C PRO A 137 -2.64 4.35 10.65
N THR A 138 -3.45 4.79 11.63
CA THR A 138 -4.05 3.95 12.67
C THR A 138 -5.56 4.04 12.61
N LEU A 139 -6.25 2.91 12.81
CA LEU A 139 -7.68 2.87 13.05
C LEU A 139 -7.92 3.04 14.55
N LYS A 140 -8.56 4.14 14.95
CA LYS A 140 -8.99 4.39 16.33
C LYS A 140 -10.48 4.18 16.44
N CYS A 141 -10.93 3.35 17.38
CA CYS A 141 -12.33 3.07 17.64
C CYS A 141 -12.63 3.24 19.13
N GLY A 142 -13.56 4.13 19.49
CA GLY A 142 -13.82 4.48 20.88
C GLY A 142 -12.58 5.03 21.59
N GLN A 143 -12.48 4.80 22.91
CA GLN A 143 -11.39 5.35 23.73
C GLN A 143 -10.11 4.50 23.73
N ASP A 144 -10.24 3.17 23.66
CA ASP A 144 -9.11 2.27 23.98
C ASP A 144 -8.63 1.41 22.81
N ARG A 145 -9.37 1.35 21.69
CA ARG A 145 -9.03 0.47 20.59
C ARG A 145 -8.27 1.21 19.50
N THR A 146 -6.98 0.92 19.39
CA THR A 146 -6.13 1.41 18.30
C THR A 146 -5.53 0.21 17.55
N ILE A 147 -5.70 0.18 16.23
CA ILE A 147 -5.18 -0.87 15.36
C ILE A 147 -4.31 -0.21 14.29
N ALA A 148 -3.05 -0.62 14.18
CA ALA A 148 -2.17 -0.11 13.15
C ALA A 148 -2.53 -0.72 11.79
N PHE A 149 -2.50 0.10 10.73
CA PHE A 149 -2.55 -0.42 9.38
C PHE A 149 -1.23 -1.09 9.03
N ALA A 150 -1.29 -2.22 8.33
CA ALA A 150 -0.14 -2.85 7.72
C ALA A 150 0.05 -2.32 6.30
N LYS A 151 1.30 -2.34 5.81
CA LYS A 151 1.57 -2.15 4.37
C LYS A 151 0.93 -3.29 3.60
N ASP A 152 0.27 -2.95 2.50
CA ASP A 152 -0.34 -3.96 1.64
C ASP A 152 0.75 -4.78 0.92
N PRO A 153 0.65 -6.11 0.82
CA PRO A 153 1.62 -6.90 0.05
C PRO A 153 1.73 -6.48 -1.42
N GLY A 154 0.62 -6.01 -2.02
CA GLY A 154 0.58 -5.48 -3.38
C GLY A 154 1.19 -4.08 -3.52
N TYR A 155 1.77 -3.52 -2.46
CA TYR A 155 2.46 -2.21 -2.47
C TYR A 155 3.69 -2.16 -3.37
N TYR A 156 4.34 -3.28 -3.66
CA TYR A 156 5.48 -3.27 -4.59
C TYR A 156 5.10 -3.80 -5.97
N GLY A 157 3.79 -4.00 -6.20
CA GLY A 157 3.24 -4.43 -7.47
C GLY A 157 2.98 -3.24 -8.40
N ALA A 158 2.62 -3.55 -9.64
CA ALA A 158 2.24 -2.52 -10.61
C ALA A 158 0.93 -1.81 -10.20
N ALA A 159 0.85 -0.51 -10.45
CA ALA A 159 -0.40 0.23 -10.34
C ALA A 159 -1.48 -0.35 -11.28
N THR A 160 -2.70 -0.47 -10.77
CA THR A 160 -3.88 -0.92 -11.51
C THR A 160 -4.54 0.26 -12.21
N GLY A 161 -4.86 0.12 -13.50
CA GLY A 161 -5.68 1.07 -14.24
C GLY A 161 -7.00 0.45 -14.68
N CYS A 162 -8.09 1.20 -14.59
CA CYS A 162 -9.38 0.77 -15.12
C CYS A 162 -9.52 1.16 -16.59
N LEU A 163 -10.31 0.40 -17.36
CA LEU A 163 -10.47 0.59 -18.80
C LEU A 163 -10.73 2.07 -19.15
N ASP A 164 -9.90 2.62 -20.05
CA ASP A 164 -9.94 3.99 -20.57
C ASP A 164 -9.99 5.12 -19.51
N GLY A 165 -9.68 4.80 -18.25
CA GLY A 165 -9.73 5.73 -17.13
C GLY A 165 -8.41 6.48 -16.94
N PRO A 166 -8.44 7.79 -16.60
CA PRO A 166 -7.23 8.54 -16.31
C PRO A 166 -6.62 8.22 -14.94
N ILE A 167 -7.19 7.27 -14.19
CA ILE A 167 -6.81 7.01 -12.80
C ILE A 167 -6.02 5.71 -12.72
N LYS A 168 -4.81 5.82 -12.16
CA LYS A 168 -4.02 4.70 -11.66
C LYS A 168 -4.24 4.53 -10.17
N TYR A 169 -4.29 3.29 -9.72
CA TYR A 169 -4.51 2.90 -8.34
C TYR A 169 -3.36 2.04 -7.86
N HIS A 170 -2.85 2.34 -6.67
CA HIS A 170 -1.76 1.60 -6.07
C HIS A 170 -2.14 1.18 -4.65
N ARG A 171 -1.88 -0.08 -4.29
CA ARG A 171 -2.25 -0.62 -2.97
C ARG A 171 -1.30 -0.10 -1.92
N ALA A 172 -1.81 0.64 -0.94
CA ALA A 172 -0.95 1.28 0.05
C ALA A 172 -0.95 0.53 1.39
N TYR A 173 -2.11 0.47 2.04
CA TYR A 173 -2.23 -0.06 3.39
C TYR A 173 -3.54 -0.80 3.59
N TYR A 174 -3.57 -1.71 4.57
CA TYR A 174 -4.81 -2.38 4.97
C TYR A 174 -4.84 -2.66 6.46
N VAL A 175 -6.03 -2.86 6.99
CA VAL A 175 -6.25 -3.37 8.34
C VAL A 175 -7.45 -4.32 8.31
N GLU A 176 -7.38 -5.36 9.13
CA GLU A 176 -8.48 -6.29 9.34
C GLU A 176 -8.92 -6.22 10.79
N PHE A 177 -10.23 -6.29 11.02
CA PHE A 177 -10.81 -6.10 12.33
C PHE A 177 -12.14 -6.83 12.48
N THR A 178 -12.57 -6.96 13.73
CA THR A 178 -13.89 -7.43 14.14
C THR A 178 -14.52 -6.31 14.92
N LEU A 179 -15.75 -5.91 14.60
CA LEU A 179 -16.52 -4.99 15.44
C LEU A 179 -17.34 -5.78 16.45
#